data_AF-A0A6I3BHG7-F1
#
_entry.id   AF-A0A6I3BHG7-F1
#
_cell.length_a   1.000
_cell.length_b   1.000
_cell.length_c   1.000
_cell.angle_alpha   90.00
_cell.angle_beta   90.00
_cell.angle_gamma   90.00
#
_symmetry.space_group_name_H-M   'P 1'
#
loop_
_entity.id
_entity.type
_entity.pdbx_description
1 polymer ?
#
loop_
_entity_poly.entity_id
_entity_poly.type
_entity_poly.pdbx_seq_one_letter_code
_entity_poly.pdbx_strand_id
1 'polypeptide(L)'
;MSAILERFTNELLPGNGHWPSASEIQVSSTMQKFAERDSQQQVMLAQLLDFLEMHNETAAVAAALEMKDPDLFSFAKVLAFEAYYTSPKVRDVIAQRSRYANRPPQPAGFQVVPHAVTPWNQDAILWRSDGTERSEIVLKMQQKDPNKTWTVEEIRQWQP
;
A
#
# COMPACT_ATOMS: atom_id res chain seq x y z
N MET A 1 15.34 14.96 -9.70
CA MET A 1 14.74 13.64 -9.47
C MET A 1 15.86 12.74 -8.99
N SER A 2 15.75 12.11 -7.81
CA SER A 2 16.88 11.35 -7.26
C SER A 2 16.97 9.99 -7.96
N ALA A 3 18.02 9.78 -8.76
CA ALA A 3 18.24 8.54 -9.51
C ALA A 3 18.23 7.30 -8.59
N ILE A 4 18.62 7.47 -7.32
CA ILE A 4 18.62 6.38 -6.34
C ILE A 4 17.21 5.99 -5.87
N LEU A 5 16.27 6.94 -5.77
CA LEU A 5 14.89 6.63 -5.41
C LEU A 5 14.17 5.89 -6.55
N GLU A 6 14.51 6.21 -7.80
CA GLU A 6 14.00 5.47 -8.96
C GLU A 6 14.54 4.04 -8.99
N ARG A 7 15.83 3.86 -8.69
CA ARG A 7 16.43 2.53 -8.55
C ARG A 7 15.73 1.71 -7.46
N PHE A 8 15.53 2.28 -6.27
CA PHE A 8 14.82 1.62 -5.17
C PHE A 8 13.39 1.22 -5.54
N THR A 9 12.62 2.12 -6.17
CA THR A 9 11.23 1.81 -6.55
C THR A 9 11.13 0.76 -7.66
N ASN A 10 12.08 0.69 -8.59
CA ASN A 10 12.15 -0.38 -9.58
C ASN A 10 12.55 -1.75 -8.99
N GLU A 11 13.29 -1.78 -7.88
CA GLU A 11 13.58 -3.03 -7.15
C GLU A 11 12.33 -3.56 -6.46
N LEU A 12 11.52 -2.66 -5.89
CA LEU A 12 10.35 -3.01 -5.09
C LEU A 12 9.11 -3.39 -5.92
N LEU A 13 8.88 -2.68 -7.02
CA LEU A 13 7.63 -2.72 -7.77
C LEU A 13 7.79 -3.51 -9.06
N PRO A 14 6.69 -4.11 -9.57
CA PRO A 14 6.76 -4.86 -10.81
C PRO A 14 7.14 -3.97 -11.99
N GLY A 15 7.88 -4.55 -12.93
CA GLY A 15 8.21 -3.96 -14.23
C GLY A 15 8.45 -5.07 -15.23
N ASN A 16 7.38 -5.57 -15.84
CA ASN A 16 7.43 -6.67 -16.81
C ASN A 16 6.52 -6.37 -18.00
N GLY A 17 6.51 -7.24 -19.02
CA GLY A 17 5.75 -7.01 -20.26
C GLY A 17 4.24 -6.79 -20.09
N HIS A 18 3.68 -6.99 -18.89
CA HIS A 18 2.28 -6.73 -18.58
C HIS A 18 2.05 -5.63 -17.55
N TRP A 19 3.04 -5.29 -16.73
CA TRP A 19 2.94 -4.32 -15.65
C TRP A 19 4.00 -3.24 -15.86
N PRO A 20 3.64 -1.95 -15.94
CA PRO A 20 4.61 -0.89 -16.21
C PRO A 20 5.66 -0.84 -15.09
N SER A 21 6.92 -0.55 -15.42
CA SER A 21 7.94 -0.36 -14.39
C SER A 21 7.69 0.91 -13.57
N ALA A 22 8.27 0.99 -12.38
CA ALA A 22 8.14 2.17 -11.52
C ALA A 22 8.70 3.44 -12.19
N SER A 23 9.81 3.31 -12.93
CA SER A 23 10.38 4.40 -13.72
C SER A 23 9.46 4.87 -14.86
N GLU A 24 8.82 3.94 -15.59
CA GLU A 24 7.94 4.27 -16.73
C GLU A 24 6.77 5.17 -16.32
N ILE A 25 6.26 4.98 -15.09
CA ILE A 25 5.13 5.75 -14.54
C ILE A 25 5.54 6.76 -13.47
N GLN A 26 6.85 7.03 -13.33
CA GLN A 26 7.40 8.06 -12.45
C GLN A 26 6.94 7.92 -10.98
N VAL A 27 6.98 6.70 -10.42
CA VAL A 27 6.59 6.43 -9.02
C VAL A 27 7.35 7.33 -8.05
N SER A 28 8.67 7.49 -8.24
CA SER A 28 9.53 8.30 -7.37
C SER A 28 9.04 9.75 -7.24
N SER A 29 8.62 10.37 -8.34
CA SER A 29 8.03 11.72 -8.36
C SER A 29 6.68 11.77 -7.66
N THR A 30 5.86 10.74 -7.81
CA THR A 30 4.54 10.67 -7.16
C THR A 30 4.69 10.45 -5.64
N MET A 31 5.64 9.64 -5.20
CA MET A 31 5.98 9.47 -3.78
C MET A 31 6.35 10.82 -3.14
N GLN A 32 7.19 11.62 -3.81
CA GLN A 32 7.55 12.96 -3.34
C GLN A 32 6.32 13.86 -3.14
N LYS A 33 5.43 13.92 -4.14
CA LYS A 33 4.16 14.68 -4.07
C LYS A 33 3.22 14.20 -2.97
N PHE A 34 3.26 12.92 -2.62
CA PHE A 34 2.44 12.36 -1.54
C PHE A 34 3.01 12.74 -0.18
N ALA A 35 4.32 12.57 0.00
CA ALA A 35 5.00 12.94 1.23
C ALA A 35 4.88 14.45 1.52
N GLU A 36 4.89 15.31 0.49
CA GLU A 36 4.72 16.76 0.64
C GLU A 36 3.44 17.18 1.42
N ARG A 37 2.43 16.31 1.47
CA ARG A 37 1.13 16.60 2.11
C ARG A 37 1.16 16.48 3.63
N ASP A 38 2.19 15.87 4.20
CA ASP A 38 2.29 15.58 5.63
C ASP A 38 3.74 15.73 6.12
N SER A 39 3.96 16.56 7.14
CA SER A 39 5.31 16.89 7.60
C SER A 39 6.07 15.68 8.14
N GLN A 40 5.38 14.71 8.75
CA GLN A 40 6.02 13.48 9.22
C GLN A 40 6.46 12.62 8.03
N GLN A 41 5.63 12.49 6.99
CA GLN A 41 6.01 11.78 5.76
C GLN A 41 7.15 12.47 5.02
N GLN A 42 7.21 13.80 5.02
CA GLN A 42 8.37 14.54 4.46
C GLN A 42 9.66 14.16 5.18
N VAL A 43 9.64 14.09 6.52
CA VAL A 43 10.81 13.69 7.32
C VAL A 43 11.21 12.24 7.02
N MET A 44 10.25 11.31 7.00
CA MET A 44 10.54 9.91 6.68
C MET A 44 11.06 9.73 5.25
N LEU A 45 10.56 10.51 4.29
CA LEU A 45 11.08 10.49 2.93
C LEU A 45 12.51 11.04 2.85
N ALA A 46 12.83 12.08 3.62
CA ALA A 46 14.21 12.59 3.71
C ALA A 46 15.15 11.52 4.30
N GLN A 47 14.75 10.86 5.39
CA GLN A 47 15.50 9.75 5.98
C GLN A 47 15.71 8.59 4.99
N LEU A 48 14.69 8.26 4.20
CA LEU A 48 14.82 7.28 3.13
C LEU A 48 15.87 7.71 2.11
N LEU A 49 15.83 8.96 1.64
CA LEU A 49 16.79 9.46 0.67
C LEU A 49 18.22 9.43 1.21
N ASP A 50 18.42 9.82 2.47
CA ASP A 50 19.73 9.76 3.14
C ASP A 50 20.24 8.31 3.23
N PHE A 51 19.36 7.37 3.62
CA PHE A 51 19.71 5.94 3.65
C PHE A 51 20.12 5.43 2.28
N LEU A 52 19.33 5.73 1.25
CA LEU A 52 19.57 5.28 -0.12
C LEU A 52 20.88 5.84 -0.68
N GLU A 53 21.19 7.11 -0.38
CA GLU A 53 22.43 7.75 -0.80
C GLU A 53 23.66 7.09 -0.15
N MET A 54 23.59 6.78 1.15
CA MET A 54 24.67 6.05 1.86
C MET A 54 24.89 4.63 1.32
N HIS A 55 23.87 4.03 0.71
CA HIS A 55 23.90 2.66 0.18
C HIS A 55 23.79 2.61 -1.34
N ASN A 56 24.20 3.67 -2.04
CA ASN A 56 24.01 3.82 -3.48
C ASN A 56 24.68 2.70 -4.32
N GLU A 57 25.76 2.09 -3.82
CA GLU A 57 26.46 0.96 -4.44
C GLU A 57 25.88 -0.42 -4.05
N THR A 58 25.00 -0.49 -3.06
CA THR A 58 24.43 -1.77 -2.59
C THR A 58 23.45 -2.31 -3.61
N ALA A 59 23.72 -3.47 -4.22
CA ALA A 59 22.94 -4.03 -5.33
C ALA A 59 21.45 -4.30 -5.01
N ALA A 60 21.14 -4.74 -3.78
CA ALA A 60 19.78 -5.00 -3.28
C ALA A 60 19.44 -4.04 -2.13
N VAL A 61 19.22 -2.77 -2.45
CA VAL A 61 19.11 -1.70 -1.44
C VAL A 61 17.78 -1.79 -0.68
N ALA A 62 16.72 -2.30 -1.33
CA ALA A 62 15.45 -2.55 -0.65
C ALA A 62 15.57 -3.61 0.44
N ALA A 63 16.24 -4.73 0.15
CA ALA A 63 16.50 -5.79 1.14
C ALA A 63 17.42 -5.30 2.27
N ALA A 64 18.43 -4.48 1.95
CA ALA A 64 19.30 -3.88 2.95
C ALA A 64 18.51 -2.95 3.90
N LEU A 65 17.61 -2.12 3.35
CA LEU A 65 16.75 -1.25 4.14
C LEU A 65 15.81 -2.06 5.03
N GLU A 66 15.14 -3.09 4.50
CA GLU A 66 14.23 -3.96 5.26
C GLU A 66 14.91 -4.58 6.49
N MET A 67 16.17 -5.01 6.38
CA MET A 67 16.91 -5.56 7.51
C MET A 67 17.40 -4.51 8.52
N LYS A 68 17.77 -3.32 8.05
CA LYS A 68 18.42 -2.29 8.88
C LYS A 68 17.41 -1.40 9.60
N ASP A 69 16.33 -1.04 8.91
CA ASP A 69 15.28 -0.18 9.41
C ASP A 69 13.92 -0.65 8.84
N PRO A 70 13.29 -1.66 9.49
CA PRO A 70 12.03 -2.22 9.04
C PRO A 70 10.89 -1.18 9.00
N ASP A 71 10.92 -0.18 9.87
CA ASP A 71 9.88 0.85 9.94
C ASP A 71 10.00 1.82 8.76
N LEU A 72 11.21 2.28 8.45
CA LEU A 72 11.48 3.11 7.28
C LEU A 72 11.20 2.34 5.99
N PHE A 73 11.56 1.05 5.92
CA PHE A 73 11.18 0.18 4.81
C PHE A 73 9.66 0.07 4.65
N SER A 74 8.93 -0.18 5.75
CA SER A 74 7.48 -0.31 5.75
C SER A 74 6.81 0.96 5.21
N PHE A 75 7.24 2.13 5.68
CA PHE A 75 6.81 3.43 5.15
C PHE A 75 7.10 3.57 3.65
N ALA A 76 8.36 3.36 3.24
CA ALA A 76 8.79 3.51 1.86
C ALA A 76 8.02 2.58 0.92
N LYS A 77 7.78 1.35 1.36
CA LYS A 77 7.00 0.34 0.65
C LYS A 77 5.57 0.80 0.43
N VAL A 78 4.86 1.19 1.49
CA VAL A 78 3.46 1.62 1.33
C VAL A 78 3.37 2.86 0.45
N LEU A 79 4.23 3.86 0.65
CA LEU A 79 4.24 5.07 -0.16
C LEU A 79 4.49 4.77 -1.65
N ALA A 80 5.40 3.84 -1.95
CA ALA A 80 5.68 3.40 -3.31
C ALA A 80 4.49 2.66 -3.95
N PHE A 81 3.82 1.76 -3.21
CA PHE A 81 2.64 1.05 -3.70
C PHE A 81 1.44 1.97 -3.93
N GLU A 82 1.19 2.92 -3.03
CA GLU A 82 0.18 3.96 -3.21
C GLU A 82 0.47 4.80 -4.48
N ALA A 83 1.71 5.23 -4.65
CA ALA A 83 2.14 5.94 -5.86
C ALA A 83 2.00 5.09 -7.14
N TYR A 84 2.28 3.78 -7.07
CA TYR A 84 2.16 2.86 -8.20
C TYR A 84 0.70 2.66 -8.63
N TYR A 85 -0.18 2.32 -7.69
CA TYR A 85 -1.58 1.98 -7.99
C TYR A 85 -2.47 3.20 -8.30
N THR A 86 -1.99 4.41 -8.06
CA THR A 86 -2.68 5.64 -8.51
C THR A 86 -2.48 5.91 -10.00
N SER A 87 -1.48 5.28 -10.65
CA SER A 87 -1.22 5.43 -12.08
C SER A 87 -2.36 4.89 -12.94
N PRO A 88 -2.89 5.66 -13.90
CA PRO A 88 -3.90 5.19 -14.84
C PRO A 88 -3.48 3.92 -15.59
N LYS A 89 -2.21 3.82 -16.02
CA LYS A 89 -1.68 2.65 -16.74
C LYS A 89 -1.77 1.37 -15.91
N VAL A 90 -1.43 1.44 -14.63
CA VAL A 90 -1.52 0.28 -13.71
C VAL A 90 -2.99 -0.11 -13.53
N ARG A 91 -3.86 0.88 -13.35
CA ARG A 91 -5.30 0.64 -13.19
C ARG A 91 -5.95 0.07 -14.44
N ASP A 92 -5.47 0.42 -15.63
CA ASP A 92 -5.90 -0.17 -16.90
C ASP A 92 -5.50 -1.64 -17.02
N VAL A 93 -4.26 -1.99 -16.60
CA VAL A 93 -3.80 -3.39 -16.52
C VAL A 93 -4.70 -4.19 -15.57
N ILE A 94 -5.03 -3.64 -14.39
CA ILE A 94 -5.94 -4.27 -13.44
C ILE A 94 -7.32 -4.47 -14.07
N ALA A 95 -7.86 -3.46 -14.76
CA ALA A 95 -9.18 -3.55 -15.38
C ALA A 95 -9.24 -4.62 -16.48
N GLN A 96 -8.21 -4.68 -17.33
CA GLN A 96 -8.10 -5.70 -18.38
C GLN A 96 -8.01 -7.12 -17.80
N ARG A 97 -7.22 -7.31 -16.75
CA ARG A 97 -7.01 -8.64 -16.13
C ARG A 97 -8.19 -9.09 -15.30
N SER A 98 -8.82 -8.19 -14.55
CA SER A 98 -9.97 -8.52 -13.70
C SER A 98 -11.29 -8.60 -14.47
N ARG A 99 -11.34 -8.06 -15.70
CA ARG A 99 -12.59 -7.81 -16.46
C ARG A 99 -13.58 -6.91 -15.72
N TYR A 100 -13.14 -6.26 -14.64
CA TYR A 100 -13.90 -5.23 -13.93
C TYR A 100 -13.38 -3.88 -14.37
N ALA A 101 -14.28 -3.04 -14.87
CA ALA A 101 -13.92 -1.69 -15.21
C ALA A 101 -13.41 -0.99 -13.93
N ASN A 102 -12.23 -0.37 -14.01
CA ASN A 102 -11.69 0.52 -12.97
C ASN A 102 -12.49 1.83 -12.96
N ARG A 103 -13.77 1.72 -12.61
CA ARG A 103 -14.70 2.82 -12.43
C ARG A 103 -15.16 2.72 -10.99
N PRO A 104 -15.34 3.83 -10.27
CA PRO A 104 -16.07 3.81 -9.02
C PRO A 104 -17.38 3.03 -9.24
N PRO A 105 -17.81 2.16 -8.31
CA PRO A 105 -19.16 1.64 -8.38
C PRO A 105 -20.08 2.86 -8.32
N GLN A 106 -20.83 3.11 -9.42
CA GLN A 106 -21.91 4.10 -9.55
C GLN A 106 -21.49 5.53 -10.03
N PRO A 107 -22.38 6.25 -10.73
CA PRO A 107 -22.01 7.28 -11.73
C PRO A 107 -21.42 8.59 -11.18
N ALA A 108 -21.38 8.81 -9.87
CA ALA A 108 -20.65 9.93 -9.26
C ALA A 108 -19.39 9.49 -8.48
N GLY A 109 -19.28 8.21 -8.10
CA GLY A 109 -18.28 7.72 -7.15
C GLY A 109 -18.31 8.44 -5.80
N PHE A 110 -17.74 7.84 -4.76
CA PHE A 110 -17.36 8.60 -3.57
C PHE A 110 -15.95 9.16 -3.78
N GLN A 111 -15.70 10.37 -3.31
CA GLN A 111 -14.36 10.95 -3.31
C GLN A 111 -13.44 10.01 -2.53
N VAL A 112 -12.43 9.44 -3.18
CA VAL A 112 -11.38 8.68 -2.49
C VAL A 112 -10.62 9.69 -1.65
N VAL A 113 -10.91 9.72 -0.35
CA VAL A 113 -10.17 10.53 0.61
C VAL A 113 -8.85 9.81 0.85
N PRO A 114 -7.69 10.43 0.56
CA PRO A 114 -6.40 9.86 0.96
C PRO A 114 -6.39 9.76 2.48
N HIS A 115 -6.23 8.55 3.02
CA HIS A 115 -6.04 8.36 4.45
C HIS A 115 -4.54 8.38 4.74
N ALA A 116 -4.17 8.83 5.94
CA ALA A 116 -2.80 8.67 6.41
C ALA A 116 -2.45 7.18 6.41
N VAL A 117 -1.27 6.86 5.88
CA VAL A 117 -0.73 5.50 5.94
C VAL A 117 -0.38 5.21 7.39
N THR A 118 -1.14 4.33 8.04
CA THR A 118 -0.78 3.80 9.35
C THR A 118 0.15 2.61 9.16
N PRO A 119 1.24 2.47 9.95
CA PRO A 119 2.03 1.25 9.97
C PRO A 119 1.13 0.02 10.16
N TRP A 120 1.44 -1.06 9.44
CA TRP A 120 0.72 -2.32 9.63
C TRP A 120 0.91 -2.80 11.06
N ASN A 121 -0.19 -2.93 11.79
CA ASN A 121 -0.22 -3.49 13.12
C ASN A 121 -0.72 -4.93 13.02
N GLN A 122 0.14 -5.89 13.33
CA GLN A 122 -0.17 -7.33 13.30
C GLN A 122 -1.32 -7.71 14.25
N ASP A 123 -1.53 -6.92 15.30
CA ASP A 123 -2.56 -7.14 16.31
C ASP A 123 -3.86 -6.40 15.98
N ALA A 124 -3.91 -5.66 14.85
CA ALA A 124 -5.12 -4.98 14.42
C ALA A 124 -6.12 -5.96 13.81
N ILE A 125 -7.36 -5.91 14.30
CA ILE A 125 -8.48 -6.62 13.68
C ILE A 125 -8.65 -6.11 12.24
N LEU A 126 -8.36 -6.98 11.26
CA LEU A 126 -8.42 -6.64 9.84
C LEU A 126 -9.85 -6.57 9.30
N TRP A 127 -10.83 -7.13 10.02
CA TRP A 127 -12.24 -7.06 9.67
C TRP A 127 -12.77 -5.64 9.87
N ARG A 128 -13.17 -5.01 8.77
CA ARG A 128 -13.82 -3.70 8.77
C ARG A 128 -15.33 -3.91 8.85
N SER A 129 -16.02 -3.10 9.67
CA SER A 129 -17.47 -2.97 9.56
C SER A 129 -17.80 -2.37 8.19
N ASP A 130 -18.67 -3.03 7.44
CA ASP A 130 -19.21 -2.52 6.18
C ASP A 130 -20.58 -1.84 6.38
N GLY A 131 -20.98 -1.63 7.64
CA GLY A 131 -22.26 -1.05 8.03
C GLY A 131 -23.43 -2.05 7.99
N THR A 132 -23.20 -3.30 7.60
CA THR A 132 -24.21 -4.35 7.74
C THR A 132 -24.20 -4.92 9.16
N GLU A 133 -25.37 -5.28 9.67
CA GLU A 133 -25.56 -5.96 10.96
C GLU A 133 -24.64 -7.19 11.09
N ARG A 134 -24.44 -7.91 9.98
CA ARG A 134 -23.56 -9.07 9.91
C ARG A 134 -22.09 -8.73 10.14
N SER A 135 -21.59 -7.64 9.54
CA SER A 135 -20.21 -7.19 9.76
C SER A 135 -19.97 -6.71 11.20
N GLU A 136 -21.00 -6.14 11.84
CA GLU A 136 -20.92 -5.75 13.25
C GLU A 136 -20.85 -6.95 14.19
N ILE A 137 -21.62 -8.00 13.91
CA ILE A 137 -21.54 -9.28 14.65
C ILE A 137 -20.15 -9.88 14.50
N VAL A 138 -19.58 -9.89 13.28
CA VAL A 138 -18.22 -10.40 13.03
C VAL A 138 -17.18 -9.61 13.81
N LEU A 139 -17.27 -8.28 13.76
CA LEU A 139 -16.35 -7.41 14.49
C LEU A 139 -16.43 -7.64 16.01
N LYS A 140 -17.64 -7.76 16.56
CA LYS A 140 -17.86 -8.07 17.98
C LYS A 140 -17.32 -9.44 18.37
N MET A 141 -17.46 -10.46 17.52
CA MET A 141 -16.92 -11.79 17.81
C MET A 141 -15.38 -11.81 17.72
N GLN A 142 -14.79 -11.12 16.75
CA GLN A 142 -13.33 -10.98 16.66
C GLN A 142 -12.76 -10.18 17.84
N GLN A 143 -13.45 -9.16 18.34
CA GLN A 143 -12.99 -8.42 19.54
C GLN A 143 -12.92 -9.29 20.80
N LYS A 144 -13.77 -10.33 20.89
CA LYS A 144 -13.74 -11.28 22.02
C LYS A 144 -12.58 -12.26 21.93
N ASP A 145 -12.15 -12.61 20.72
CA ASP A 145 -10.99 -13.47 20.46
C ASP A 145 -10.20 -12.93 19.25
N PRO A 146 -9.31 -11.93 19.47
CA PRO A 146 -8.63 -11.23 18.39
C PRO A 146 -7.74 -12.12 17.53
N ASN A 147 -7.28 -13.24 18.08
CA ASN A 147 -6.37 -14.17 17.42
C ASN A 147 -7.10 -15.33 16.74
N LYS A 148 -8.42 -15.46 16.92
CA LYS A 148 -9.19 -16.50 16.25
C LYS A 148 -9.26 -16.25 14.75
N THR A 149 -8.81 -17.23 13.98
CA THR A 149 -9.08 -17.30 12.55
C THR A 149 -10.40 -18.04 12.33
N TRP A 150 -11.42 -17.33 11.90
CA TRP A 150 -12.74 -17.92 11.64
C TRP A 150 -12.81 -18.49 10.22
N THR A 151 -13.36 -19.69 10.11
CA THR A 151 -13.67 -20.30 8.82
C THR A 151 -14.94 -19.71 8.21
N VAL A 152 -15.08 -19.82 6.89
CA VAL A 152 -16.29 -19.37 6.18
C VAL A 152 -17.53 -20.13 6.66
N GLU A 153 -17.36 -21.42 6.97
CA GLU A 153 -18.39 -22.29 7.51
C GLU A 153 -18.87 -21.84 8.89
N GLU A 154 -17.97 -21.44 9.79
CA GLU A 154 -18.32 -20.91 11.12
C GLU A 154 -19.08 -19.58 11.01
N ILE A 155 -18.62 -18.65 10.15
CA ILE A 155 -19.28 -17.35 9.94
C ILE A 155 -20.69 -17.51 9.32
N ARG A 156 -20.91 -18.59 8.55
CA ARG A 156 -22.22 -18.91 7.97
C ARG A 156 -23.24 -19.37 8.99
N GLN A 157 -22.82 -19.91 10.13
CA GLN A 157 -23.73 -20.38 11.19
C GLN A 157 -24.21 -19.25 12.11
N TRP A 158 -23.63 -18.05 12.02
CA TRP A 158 -24.06 -16.91 12.83
C TRP A 158 -25.41 -16.40 12.31
N GLN A 159 -26.44 -16.55 13.14
CA GLN A 159 -27.74 -15.94 12.89
C GLN A 159 -27.68 -14.44 13.19
N PRO A 160 -28.41 -13.61 12.43
CA PRO A 160 -28.58 -12.19 12.75
C PRO A 160 -29.22 -12.00 14.13
#